data_AF-A0A1X0CT62-F1
#
_entry.id   AF-A0A1X0CT62-F1
#
_cell.length_a   1.000
_cell.length_b   1.000
_cell.length_c   1.000
_cell.angle_alpha   90.00
_cell.angle_beta   90.00
_cell.angle_gamma   90.00
#
_symmetry.space_group_name_H-M   'P 1'
#
loop_
_entity.id
_entity.type
_entity.pdbx_description
1 polymer ?
#
loop_
_entity_poly.entity_id
_entity_poly.type
_entity_poly.pdbx_seq_one_letter_code
_entity_poly.pdbx_strand_id
1 'polypeptide(L)' 'MQQLDGLRPARLKVGIISAGRVGSAIGAALERVDHVVVAATARSETSRRFAADRLPDTLIRSPEQVAADSE' A
#
# COMPACT_ATOMS: atom_id res chain seq x y z
N MET A 1 21.00 15.70 -11.72
CA MET A 1 20.29 15.15 -10.55
C MET A 1 20.99 13.85 -10.19
N GLN A 2 21.71 13.82 -9.06
CA GLN A 2 22.56 12.69 -8.68
C GLN A 2 21.72 11.42 -8.48
N GLN A 3 22.05 10.38 -9.24
CA GLN A 3 21.58 9.03 -9.03
C GLN A 3 22.33 8.47 -7.81
N LEU A 4 21.63 8.16 -6.72
CA LEU A 4 22.21 7.50 -5.55
C LEU A 4 22.39 6.01 -5.87
N ASP A 5 23.42 5.68 -6.65
CA ASP A 5 23.74 4.32 -7.12
C ASP A 5 24.15 3.33 -6.00
N GLY A 6 24.02 3.72 -4.73
CA GLY A 6 24.29 2.90 -3.54
C GLY A 6 23.07 2.38 -2.78
N LEU A 7 21.85 2.83 -3.11
CA LEU A 7 20.61 2.32 -2.53
C LEU A 7 19.83 1.58 -3.62
N ARG A 8 20.16 0.32 -3.92
CA ARG A 8 19.17 -0.52 -4.61
C ARG A 8 18.01 -0.66 -3.63
N PRO A 9 16.85 -0.01 -3.83
CA PRO A 9 15.81 -0.03 -2.81
C PRO A 9 15.35 -1.49 -2.68
N ALA A 10 15.50 -2.07 -1.50
CA ALA A 10 14.81 -3.32 -1.21
C ALA A 10 13.32 -3.06 -1.49
N ARG A 11 12.70 -3.91 -2.31
CA ARG A 11 11.26 -3.83 -2.58
C ARG A 11 10.54 -4.05 -1.24
N LEU A 12 10.00 -2.99 -0.66
CA LEU A 12 9.27 -3.07 0.60
C LEU A 12 7.95 -3.82 0.41
N LYS A 13 7.62 -4.69 1.38
CA LYS A 13 6.26 -5.13 1.65
C LYS A 13 5.59 -4.07 2.51
N VAL A 14 4.45 -3.56 2.06
CA VAL A 14 3.78 -2.41 2.68
C VAL A 14 2.37 -2.78 3.08
N GLY A 15 2.04 -2.59 4.35
CA GLY A 15 0.68 -2.63 4.88
C GLY A 15 0.11 -1.22 5.03
N ILE A 16 -1.13 -0.99 4.56
CA ILE A 16 -1.78 0.34 4.69
C ILE A 16 -2.95 0.29 5.65
N ILE A 17 -2.81 0.96 6.80
CA ILE A 17 -3.93 1.19 7.70
C ILE A 17 -4.69 2.43 7.22
N SER A 18 -5.95 2.26 6.79
CA SER A 18 -6.84 3.24 6.18
C SER A 18 -6.59 3.52 4.69
N ALA A 19 -7.14 2.69 3.81
CA ALA A 19 -7.22 2.91 2.36
C ALA A 19 -8.28 3.98 1.97
N GLY A 20 -8.38 5.06 2.75
CA GLY A 20 -9.16 6.23 2.39
C GLY A 20 -8.48 7.06 1.30
N ARG A 21 -8.88 8.33 1.16
CA ARG A 21 -8.35 9.24 0.12
C ARG A 21 -6.82 9.35 0.09
N VAL A 22 -6.18 9.37 1.27
CA VAL A 22 -4.73 9.56 1.40
C VAL A 22 -4.00 8.22 1.35
N GLY A 23 -4.38 7.24 2.18
CA GLY A 23 -3.69 5.96 2.26
C GLY A 23 -3.65 5.23 0.91
N SER A 24 -4.76 5.19 0.18
CA SER A 24 -4.79 4.58 -1.16
C SER A 24 -3.94 5.33 -2.20
N ALA A 25 -3.81 6.66 -2.08
CA ALA A 25 -2.96 7.44 -2.97
C ALA A 25 -1.48 7.18 -2.71
N ILE A 26 -1.10 7.13 -1.42
CA ILE A 26 0.26 6.79 -1.01
C ILE A 26 0.60 5.37 -1.45
N GLY A 27 -0.29 4.40 -1.23
CA GLY A 27 -0.10 3.02 -1.68
C GLY A 27 0.17 2.91 -3.17
N ALA A 28 -0.68 3.53 -4.00
CA ALA A 28 -0.47 3.54 -5.45
C ALA A 28 0.84 4.25 -5.85
N ALA A 29 1.29 5.27 -5.09
CA ALA A 29 2.59 5.90 -5.35
C ALA A 29 3.76 4.96 -5.00
N LEU A 30 3.63 4.17 -3.94
CA LEU A 30 4.61 3.16 -3.55
C LEU A 30 4.68 2.02 -4.59
N GLU A 31 3.54 1.52 -5.08
CA GLU A 31 3.51 0.52 -6.16
C GLU A 31 4.15 1.02 -7.46
N ARG A 32 3.99 2.31 -7.79
CA ARG A 32 4.64 2.93 -8.97
C ARG A 32 6.16 2.99 -8.89
N VAL A 33 6.72 2.93 -7.69
CA VAL A 33 8.18 2.81 -7.46
C VAL A 33 8.56 1.38 -7.06
N ASP A 34 7.74 0.43 -7.51
CA ASP A 34 7.87 -1.01 -7.37
C ASP A 34 7.81 -1.56 -5.94
N HIS A 35 7.31 -0.83 -4.94
CA HIS A 35 6.98 -1.46 -3.66
C HIS A 35 5.71 -2.31 -3.80
N VAL A 36 5.51 -3.25 -2.88
CA VAL A 36 4.34 -4.15 -2.92
C VAL A 36 3.41 -3.79 -1.78
N VAL A 37 2.22 -3.29 -2.08
CA VAL A 37 1.17 -3.12 -1.07
C VAL A 37 0.46 -4.45 -0.89
N VAL A 38 0.85 -5.19 0.15
CA VAL A 38 0.41 -6.57 0.37
C VAL A 38 -1.00 -6.66 0.95
N ALA A 39 -1.36 -5.67 1.78
CA ALA A 39 -2.67 -5.62 2.41
C ALA A 39 -3.02 -4.19 2.85
N ALA A 40 -4.31 -3.89 2.96
CA ALA A 40 -4.81 -2.62 3.47
C ALA A 40 -6.09 -2.79 4.30
N THR A 41 -6.37 -1.81 5.16
CA THR A 41 -7.65 -1.75 5.89
C THR A 41 -8.60 -0.76 5.23
N ALA A 42 -9.84 -1.19 4.96
CA ALA A 42 -10.88 -0.35 4.38
C ALA A 42 -12.25 -0.69 5.00
N ARG A 43 -12.71 0.13 5.96
CA ARG A 43 -13.93 -0.15 6.75
C ARG A 43 -15.21 0.46 6.18
N SER A 44 -15.10 1.54 5.42
CA SER A 44 -16.24 2.18 4.77
C SER A 44 -16.30 1.82 3.29
N GLU A 45 -17.50 1.86 2.71
CA GLU A 45 -17.72 1.67 1.27
C GLU A 45 -16.87 2.65 0.44
N THR A 46 -16.79 3.91 0.86
CA THR A 46 -15.93 4.91 0.22
C THR A 46 -14.46 4.51 0.23
N SER A 47 -13.93 4.02 1.36
CA SER A 47 -12.53 3.54 1.41
C SER A 47 -12.32 2.27 0.58
N ARG A 48 -13.31 1.37 0.49
CA ARG A 48 -13.22 0.16 -0.33
C ARG A 48 -13.19 0.51 -1.82
N ARG A 49 -13.97 1.50 -2.26
CA ARG A 49 -13.92 2.03 -3.63
C ARG A 49 -12.55 2.61 -3.95
N PHE A 50 -12.00 3.46 -3.08
CA PHE A 50 -10.65 4.00 -3.31
C PHE A 50 -9.57 2.91 -3.34
N ALA A 51 -9.70 1.87 -2.51
CA ALA A 51 -8.80 0.73 -2.56
C ALA A 51 -8.95 -0.04 -3.88
N ALA A 52 -10.17 -0.37 -4.30
CA ALA A 52 -10.42 -1.06 -5.58
C ALA A 52 -9.91 -0.25 -6.79
N ASP A 53 -10.08 1.08 -6.78
CA ASP A 53 -9.68 1.95 -7.88
C ASP A 53 -8.16 2.13 -8.01
N ARG A 54 -7.44 2.10 -6.88
CA ARG A 54 -6.00 2.48 -6.82
C ARG A 54 -5.07 1.33 -6.50
N LEU A 55 -5.58 0.29 -5.86
CA LEU A 55 -4.87 -0.85 -5.29
C LEU A 55 -5.69 -2.14 -5.54
N PRO A 56 -6.04 -2.46 -6.80
CA PRO A 56 -6.99 -3.54 -7.13
C PRO A 56 -6.54 -4.92 -6.66
N ASP A 57 -5.22 -5.15 -6.56
CA ASP A 57 -4.62 -6.42 -6.16
C ASP A 57 -4.31 -6.50 -4.65
N THR A 58 -4.51 -5.41 -3.90
CA THR A 58 -4.26 -5.36 -2.46
C THR A 58 -5.38 -6.04 -1.67
N LEU A 59 -5.01 -6.91 -0.73
CA LEU A 59 -5.97 -7.60 0.14
C LEU A 59 -6.58 -6.64 1.18
N ILE A 60 -7.90 -6.65 1.33
CA ILE A 60 -8.57 -5.91 2.42
C ILE A 60 -8.68 -6.80 3.66
N ARG A 61 -8.01 -6.40 4.75
CA ARG A 61 -7.89 -7.21 5.98
C ARG A 61 -8.07 -6.37 7.26
N SER A 62 -8.07 -7.02 8.43
CA SER A 62 -8.03 -6.32 9.72
C SER A 62 -6.66 -5.65 9.95
N PRO A 63 -6.56 -4.62 10.80
CA PRO A 63 -5.27 -3.95 11.07
C PRO A 63 -4.16 -4.91 11.54
N GLU A 64 -4.50 -5.88 12.37
CA GLU A 64 -3.57 -6.87 12.92
C GLU A 64 -3.02 -7.78 11.82
N GLN A 65 -3.90 -8.20 10.90
CA GLN A 65 -3.52 -9.01 9.75
C GLN A 65 -2.67 -8.21 8.76
N VAL A 66 -3.00 -6.94 8.52
CA VAL A 66 -2.20 -6.06 7.66
C VAL A 66 -0.78 -5.89 8.20
N ALA A 67 -0.64 -5.69 9.51
CA ALA A 67 0.68 -5.62 10.15
C ALA A 67 1.47 -6.91 9.93
N ALA A 68 0.87 -8.06 10.24
CA ALA A 68 1.51 -9.38 10.07
C ALA A 68 1.89 -9.68 8.62
N ASP A 69 1.06 -9.31 7.64
CA ASP A 69 1.36 -9.53 6.22
C ASP A 69 2.52 -8.65 5.73
N SER A 70 2.78 -7.52 6.40
CA SER A 70 3.77 -6.51 6.02
C SER A 70 5.14 -6.62 6.70
N GLU A 71 5.32 -7.57 7.63
CA GLU A 71 6.64 -7.97 8.16
C GLU A 71 7.51 -8.66 7.10
#